data_AF-A0A8H7NQQ8-F1
#
_entry.id   AF-A0A8H7NQQ8-F1
#
_cell.length_a   1.000
_cell.length_b   1.000
_cell.length_c   1.000
_cell.angle_alpha   90.00
_cell.angle_beta   90.00
_cell.angle_gamma   90.00
#
_symmetry.space_group_name_H-M   'P 1'
#
loop_
_entity.id
_entity.type
_entity.pdbx_description
1 polymer ?
#
loop_
_entity_poly.entity_id
_entity_poly.type
_entity_poly.pdbx_seq_one_letter_code
_entity_poly.pdbx_strand_id
1 'polypeptide(L)'
;MVTFNLFISLFIGVAFAQQQSICDSECQKSCDTECQNAIESTYQAESRLWVSDIVSDDFYSTPANISTAKPGDILRWETVPFKQLTQNWTIPAGLSLYRFMYATEDINNKTIPATGWVLLPYHHTLPTPNEPGKLRTVVWTHGTAGRSRLCSTTNNKGLYYDWKAPFILAESGYAVIAPDYAGQGSDIPQGFMYESGFLHVADVAYAVIASRKVLGPLLSNKWAVFGHSEGGMTAWRTVERLSLSGQERLLKAGQFIGGVAAAPALRPQRLIPLSWEQTKTGGGPFRSTFFNLLLASSPRAD
;
A
#
# COMPACT_ATOMS: atom_id res chain seq x y z
N MET A 1 -71.36 -4.33 12.45
CA MET A 1 -70.52 -4.29 11.23
C MET A 1 -69.37 -3.34 11.54
N VAL A 2 -68.18 -3.79 11.96
CA VAL A 2 -67.18 -4.56 11.18
C VAL A 2 -66.93 -3.81 9.86
N THR A 3 -65.82 -3.08 9.72
CA THR A 3 -64.53 -3.67 9.38
C THR A 3 -63.32 -2.82 9.83
N PHE A 4 -62.37 -3.50 10.47
CA PHE A 4 -60.95 -3.15 10.53
C PHE A 4 -60.38 -3.05 9.10
N ASN A 5 -59.57 -2.03 8.80
CA ASN A 5 -58.59 -2.10 7.72
C ASN A 5 -57.21 -1.72 8.25
N LEU A 6 -56.42 -2.76 8.48
CA LEU A 6 -55.00 -2.75 8.79
C LEU A 6 -54.26 -2.39 7.50
N PHE A 7 -53.73 -1.16 7.36
CA PHE A 7 -52.72 -0.88 6.34
C PHE A 7 -51.34 -1.04 6.96
N ILE A 8 -50.74 -2.20 6.70
CA ILE A 8 -49.33 -2.49 6.95
C ILE A 8 -48.53 -1.65 5.94
N SER A 9 -48.00 -0.50 6.37
CA SER A 9 -46.98 0.22 5.61
C SER A 9 -45.63 -0.46 5.86
N LEU A 10 -45.32 -1.45 5.04
CA LEU A 10 -44.00 -2.04 4.92
C LEU A 10 -43.07 -0.99 4.29
N PHE A 11 -42.46 -0.12 5.09
CA PHE A 11 -41.35 0.71 4.64
C PHE A 11 -40.11 -0.17 4.50
N ILE A 12 -39.98 -0.85 3.36
CA ILE A 12 -38.68 -1.33 2.89
C ILE A 12 -37.92 -0.07 2.46
N GLY A 13 -37.10 0.44 3.37
CA GLY A 13 -36.09 1.45 3.05
C GLY A 13 -35.07 0.83 2.12
N VAL A 14 -35.33 0.87 0.82
CA VAL A 14 -34.30 0.67 -0.20
C VAL A 14 -33.41 1.90 -0.13
N ALA A 15 -32.32 1.79 0.63
CA ALA A 15 -31.23 2.74 0.54
C ALA A 15 -30.69 2.65 -0.89
N PHE A 16 -31.04 3.64 -1.73
CA PHE A 16 -30.36 3.88 -2.98
C PHE A 16 -28.92 4.26 -2.66
N ALA A 17 -28.04 3.27 -2.56
CA ALA A 17 -26.64 3.48 -2.86
C ALA A 17 -26.59 3.88 -4.33
N GLN A 18 -26.47 5.19 -4.62
CA GLN A 18 -26.10 5.63 -5.95
C GLN A 18 -24.77 4.97 -6.26
N GLN A 19 -24.81 3.96 -7.13
CA GLN A 19 -23.64 3.30 -7.68
C GLN A 19 -22.92 4.35 -8.51
N GLN A 20 -21.97 5.04 -7.89
CA GLN A 20 -21.15 6.03 -8.55
C GLN A 20 -20.41 5.29 -9.66
N SER A 21 -20.63 5.71 -10.90
CA SER A 21 -19.99 5.09 -12.06
C SER A 21 -18.48 5.07 -11.85
N ILE A 22 -17.86 3.90 -12.05
CA ILE A 22 -16.41 3.71 -11.95
C ILE A 22 -15.67 4.66 -12.90
N CYS A 23 -16.31 4.96 -14.04
CA CYS A 23 -15.81 5.90 -15.03
C CYS A 23 -16.46 7.26 -14.80
N ASP A 24 -15.69 8.20 -14.23
CA ASP A 24 -16.14 9.57 -14.02
C ASP A 24 -16.38 10.32 -15.36
N SER A 25 -16.85 11.57 -15.26
CA SER A 25 -17.15 12.39 -16.44
C SER A 25 -15.95 12.66 -17.35
N GLU A 26 -14.72 12.52 -16.85
CA GLU A 26 -13.50 12.70 -17.63
C GLU A 26 -13.15 11.40 -18.36
N CYS A 27 -13.19 10.27 -17.65
CA CYS A 27 -13.06 8.93 -18.21
C CYS A 27 -14.05 8.71 -19.36
N GLN A 28 -15.33 9.09 -19.17
CA GLN A 28 -16.39 8.92 -20.17
C GLN A 28 -16.14 9.67 -21.48
N LYS A 29 -15.37 10.77 -21.46
CA LYS A 29 -15.03 11.53 -22.69
C LYS A 29 -14.06 10.79 -23.59
N SER A 30 -13.24 9.90 -23.03
CA SER A 30 -12.17 9.17 -23.73
C SER A 30 -12.40 7.66 -23.83
N CYS A 31 -13.46 7.14 -23.19
CA CYS A 31 -13.73 5.72 -23.04
C CYS A 31 -15.15 5.43 -23.56
N ASP A 32 -15.23 4.78 -24.72
CA ASP A 32 -16.49 4.34 -25.31
C ASP A 32 -17.15 3.21 -24.49
N THR A 33 -18.33 2.75 -24.92
CA THR A 33 -19.08 1.71 -24.20
C THR A 33 -18.30 0.41 -24.03
N GLU A 34 -17.49 0.03 -25.02
CA GLU A 34 -16.66 -1.17 -24.95
C GLU A 34 -15.57 -1.01 -23.89
N CYS A 35 -14.87 0.12 -23.90
CA CYS A 35 -13.90 0.50 -22.89
C CYS A 35 -14.52 0.54 -21.48
N GLN A 36 -15.71 1.11 -21.31
CA GLN A 36 -16.40 1.18 -20.01
C GLN A 36 -16.76 -0.21 -19.49
N ASN A 37 -17.27 -1.10 -20.36
CA ASN A 37 -17.54 -2.49 -20.00
C ASN A 37 -16.26 -3.24 -19.61
N ALA A 38 -15.14 -2.98 -20.27
CA ALA A 38 -13.86 -3.56 -19.92
C ALA A 38 -13.35 -3.08 -18.55
N ILE A 39 -13.50 -1.79 -18.23
CA ILE A 39 -13.19 -1.22 -16.92
C ILE A 39 -14.03 -1.89 -15.84
N GLU A 40 -15.36 -1.97 -16.03
CA GLU A 40 -16.26 -2.60 -15.06
C GLU A 40 -15.90 -4.07 -14.85
N SER A 41 -15.69 -4.83 -15.93
CA SER A 41 -15.28 -6.24 -15.85
C SER A 41 -13.97 -6.42 -15.08
N THR A 42 -12.98 -5.56 -15.34
CA THR A 42 -11.67 -5.57 -14.66
C THR A 42 -11.83 -5.24 -13.19
N TYR A 43 -12.59 -4.19 -12.85
CA TYR A 43 -12.89 -3.81 -11.48
C TYR A 43 -13.58 -4.95 -10.73
N GLN A 44 -14.56 -5.61 -11.34
CA GLN A 44 -15.25 -6.76 -10.73
C GLN A 44 -14.33 -7.98 -10.56
N ALA A 45 -13.31 -8.13 -11.38
CA ALA A 45 -12.30 -9.17 -11.21
C ALA A 45 -11.32 -8.82 -10.07
N GLU A 46 -10.85 -7.57 -10.02
CA GLU A 46 -9.95 -7.08 -8.97
C GLU A 46 -10.62 -7.01 -7.60
N SER A 47 -11.88 -6.59 -7.53
CA SER A 47 -12.62 -6.46 -6.28
C SER A 47 -12.81 -7.79 -5.56
N ARG A 48 -12.83 -8.91 -6.30
CA ARG A 48 -12.85 -10.27 -5.72
C ARG A 48 -11.56 -10.61 -4.98
N LEU A 49 -10.47 -9.90 -5.25
CA LEU A 49 -9.19 -10.02 -4.57
C LEU A 49 -9.10 -9.11 -3.34
N TRP A 50 -10.15 -8.34 -3.03
CA TRP A 50 -10.16 -7.50 -1.83
C TRP A 50 -10.70 -8.25 -0.62
N VAL A 51 -10.23 -7.86 0.57
CA VAL A 51 -10.66 -8.44 1.85
C VAL A 51 -11.82 -7.68 2.47
N SER A 52 -11.97 -6.39 2.16
CA SER A 52 -13.07 -5.56 2.60
C SER A 52 -13.34 -4.39 1.63
N ASP A 53 -14.46 -3.71 1.85
CA ASP A 53 -14.69 -2.38 1.28
C ASP A 53 -13.99 -1.33 2.13
N ILE A 54 -13.05 -0.61 1.53
CA ILE A 54 -12.16 0.33 2.21
C ILE A 54 -12.86 1.58 2.76
N VAL A 55 -14.07 1.85 2.28
CA VAL A 55 -14.88 2.98 2.74
C VAL A 55 -15.60 2.63 4.04
N SER A 56 -16.07 1.39 4.16
CA SER A 56 -16.84 0.92 5.32
C SER A 56 -16.00 0.16 6.36
N ASP A 57 -14.80 -0.31 6.00
CA ASP A 57 -13.88 -0.95 6.94
C ASP A 57 -13.19 0.09 7.84
N ASP A 58 -13.54 0.06 9.12
CA ASP A 58 -13.00 0.92 10.17
C ASP A 58 -11.47 0.92 10.23
N PHE A 59 -10.81 -0.17 9.82
CA PHE A 59 -9.34 -0.24 9.75
C PHE A 59 -8.74 0.90 8.91
N TYR A 60 -9.43 1.33 7.86
CA TYR A 60 -8.94 2.37 6.94
C TYR A 60 -9.43 3.78 7.28
N SER A 61 -10.31 3.92 8.27
CA SER A 61 -10.74 5.22 8.79
C SER A 61 -9.63 5.87 9.62
N THR A 62 -9.21 7.08 9.26
CA THR A 62 -8.16 7.83 9.96
C THR A 62 -8.63 8.22 11.37
N PRO A 63 -8.01 7.72 12.45
CA PRO A 63 -8.45 8.04 13.79
C PRO A 63 -8.04 9.45 14.23
N ALA A 64 -8.80 10.04 15.16
CA ALA A 64 -8.61 11.42 15.62
C ALA A 64 -7.24 11.67 16.29
N ASN A 65 -6.58 10.62 16.78
CA ASN A 65 -5.24 10.69 17.38
C ASN A 65 -4.14 11.12 16.39
N ILE A 66 -4.41 11.12 15.08
CA ILE A 66 -3.50 11.68 14.07
C ILE A 66 -3.11 13.14 14.37
N SER A 67 -4.01 13.92 14.98
CA SER A 67 -3.81 15.34 15.30
C SER A 67 -2.66 15.61 16.27
N THR A 68 -2.33 14.65 17.13
CA THR A 68 -1.24 14.72 18.12
C THR A 68 -0.10 13.75 17.83
N ALA A 69 -0.27 12.87 16.84
CA ALA A 69 0.70 11.86 16.49
C ALA A 69 1.96 12.48 15.86
N LYS A 70 3.07 11.78 16.03
CA LYS A 70 4.34 12.07 15.36
C LYS A 70 4.64 10.96 14.36
N PRO A 71 5.37 11.23 13.27
CA PRO A 71 5.77 10.19 12.34
C PRO A 71 6.49 9.02 13.05
N GLY A 72 6.06 7.80 12.72
CA GLY A 72 6.41 6.56 13.38
C GLY A 72 5.51 6.16 14.56
N ASP A 73 4.50 6.95 14.95
CA ASP A 73 3.47 6.53 15.91
C ASP A 73 2.48 5.55 15.28
N ILE A 74 2.01 4.60 16.09
CA ILE A 74 0.93 3.68 15.71
C ILE A 74 -0.39 4.39 15.97
N LEU A 75 -1.22 4.44 14.93
CA LEU A 75 -2.57 4.99 14.99
C LEU A 75 -3.60 3.89 15.23
N ARG A 76 -3.40 2.73 14.58
CA ARG A 76 -4.19 1.51 14.76
C ARG A 76 -3.31 0.28 14.56
N TRP A 77 -3.53 -0.76 15.34
CA TRP A 77 -2.88 -2.06 15.19
C TRP A 77 -3.94 -3.17 15.23
N GLU A 78 -3.90 -4.08 14.27
CA GLU A 78 -4.85 -5.18 14.15
C GLU A 78 -4.08 -6.49 13.97
N THR A 79 -4.25 -7.40 14.92
CA THR A 79 -3.80 -8.79 14.79
C THR A 79 -4.88 -9.58 14.08
N VAL A 80 -4.56 -10.16 12.91
CA VAL A 80 -5.54 -10.93 12.14
C VAL A 80 -5.65 -12.34 12.75
N PRO A 81 -6.80 -12.73 13.33
CA PRO A 81 -6.95 -14.06 13.93
C PRO A 81 -6.87 -15.15 12.86
N PHE A 82 -6.31 -16.31 13.21
CA PHE A 82 -6.12 -17.44 12.29
C PHE A 82 -7.38 -17.83 11.50
N LYS A 83 -8.57 -17.77 12.14
CA LYS A 83 -9.84 -18.04 11.46
C LYS A 83 -10.14 -17.04 10.35
N GLN A 84 -9.91 -15.75 10.60
CA GLN A 84 -10.11 -14.71 9.57
C GLN A 84 -9.01 -14.80 8.51
N LEU A 85 -7.77 -15.10 8.91
CA LEU A 85 -6.65 -15.28 7.99
C LEU A 85 -6.94 -16.32 6.92
N THR A 86 -7.50 -17.47 7.30
CA THR A 86 -7.83 -18.58 6.38
C THR A 86 -9.11 -18.36 5.57
N GLN A 87 -9.97 -17.42 5.98
CA GLN A 87 -11.22 -17.11 5.29
C GLN A 87 -11.06 -15.95 4.29
N ASN A 88 -10.34 -14.91 4.70
CA ASN A 88 -10.29 -13.65 3.99
C ASN A 88 -8.96 -13.43 3.26
N TRP A 89 -7.87 -14.12 3.62
CA TRP A 89 -6.57 -14.00 2.95
C TRP A 89 -6.12 -15.33 2.33
N THR A 90 -5.17 -15.24 1.40
CA THR A 90 -4.51 -16.39 0.76
C THR A 90 -3.04 -16.47 1.19
N ILE A 91 -2.81 -16.30 2.49
CA ILE A 91 -1.47 -16.28 3.10
C ILE A 91 -1.02 -17.71 3.45
N PRO A 92 0.26 -18.06 3.24
CA PRO A 92 0.80 -19.38 3.58
C PRO A 92 0.56 -19.77 5.04
N ALA A 93 0.33 -21.06 5.26
CA ALA A 93 0.25 -21.60 6.61
C ALA A 93 1.61 -21.45 7.32
N GLY A 94 1.59 -21.09 8.60
CA GLY A 94 2.82 -20.82 9.36
C GLY A 94 3.24 -19.35 9.39
N LEU A 95 2.52 -18.46 8.70
CA LEU A 95 2.71 -17.01 8.83
C LEU A 95 1.61 -16.37 9.67
N SER A 96 1.98 -15.40 10.50
CA SER A 96 1.04 -14.49 11.17
C SER A 96 0.97 -13.17 10.43
N LEU A 97 -0.24 -12.63 10.24
CA LEU A 97 -0.48 -11.33 9.64
C LEU A 97 -0.89 -10.30 10.70
N TYR A 98 -0.26 -9.14 10.64
CA TYR A 98 -0.69 -7.94 11.32
C TYR A 98 -0.97 -6.86 10.29
N ARG A 99 -2.04 -6.08 10.49
CA ARG A 99 -2.32 -4.87 9.73
C ARG A 99 -2.16 -3.68 10.67
N PHE A 100 -1.67 -2.56 10.16
CA PHE A 100 -1.51 -1.37 10.99
C PHE A 100 -1.70 -0.09 10.19
N MET A 101 -2.16 0.94 10.88
CA MET A 101 -2.14 2.31 10.42
C MET A 101 -1.15 3.08 11.29
N TYR A 102 -0.28 3.86 10.66
CA TYR A 102 0.78 4.60 11.33
C TYR A 102 0.87 6.02 10.78
N ALA A 103 1.47 6.90 11.59
CA ALA A 103 1.79 8.25 11.18
C ALA A 103 3.09 8.26 10.34
N THR A 104 3.06 8.92 9.19
CA THR A 104 4.20 9.22 8.32
C THR A 104 4.22 10.73 8.02
N GLU A 105 4.96 11.19 7.02
CA GLU A 105 5.06 12.60 6.66
C GLU A 105 4.83 12.87 5.16
N ASP A 106 4.21 14.02 4.84
CA ASP A 106 4.09 14.51 3.48
C ASP A 106 5.33 15.31 3.03
N ILE A 107 5.27 15.89 1.82
CA ILE A 107 6.38 16.68 1.24
C ILE A 107 6.74 17.93 2.05
N ASN A 108 5.81 18.41 2.87
CA ASN A 108 5.97 19.57 3.74
C ASN A 108 6.32 19.16 5.19
N ASN A 109 6.69 17.90 5.42
CA ASN A 109 6.92 17.29 6.74
C ASN A 109 5.69 17.30 7.67
N LYS A 110 4.48 17.48 7.12
CA LYS A 110 3.24 17.40 7.90
C LYS A 110 2.90 15.93 8.14
N THR A 111 2.44 15.63 9.35
CA THR A 111 2.02 14.27 9.72
C THR A 111 0.75 13.87 8.97
N ILE A 112 0.81 12.72 8.31
CA ILE A 112 -0.30 12.10 7.58
C ILE A 112 -0.38 10.60 7.93
N PRO A 113 -1.55 9.95 7.81
CA PRO A 113 -1.67 8.51 7.99
C PRO A 113 -1.16 7.73 6.77
N ALA A 114 -0.63 6.55 7.01
CA ALA A 114 -0.41 5.49 6.02
C ALA A 114 -0.79 4.13 6.63
N THR A 115 -1.09 3.15 5.78
CA THR A 115 -1.36 1.77 6.20
C THR A 115 -0.24 0.84 5.76
N GLY A 116 -0.18 -0.33 6.38
CA GLY A 116 0.75 -1.39 6.01
C GLY A 116 0.44 -2.68 6.74
N TRP A 117 1.26 -3.68 6.48
CA TRP A 117 1.13 -4.99 7.10
C TRP A 117 2.49 -5.58 7.48
N VAL A 118 2.45 -6.54 8.41
CA VAL A 118 3.62 -7.32 8.85
C VAL A 118 3.31 -8.81 8.71
N LEU A 119 4.22 -9.55 8.08
CA LEU A 119 4.24 -11.02 8.13
C LEU A 119 5.36 -11.48 9.06
N LEU A 120 5.01 -12.32 10.03
CA LEU A 120 5.98 -13.02 10.88
C LEU A 120 5.90 -14.53 10.63
N PRO A 121 7.04 -15.20 10.37
CA PRO A 121 7.06 -16.65 10.32
C PRO A 121 6.97 -17.25 11.73
N TYR A 122 6.22 -18.33 11.86
CA TYR A 122 6.11 -19.09 13.10
C TYR A 122 7.42 -19.80 13.45
N HIS A 123 8.11 -20.31 12.42
CA HIS A 123 9.42 -20.94 12.58
C HIS A 123 10.55 -19.98 12.19
N HIS A 124 11.48 -19.78 13.12
CA HIS A 124 12.67 -18.98 12.88
C HIS A 124 13.85 -19.90 12.52
N THR A 125 14.23 -19.92 11.24
CA THR A 125 15.30 -20.77 10.71
C THR A 125 16.62 -20.03 10.53
N LEU A 126 16.60 -18.70 10.43
CA LEU A 126 17.78 -17.87 10.23
C LEU A 126 18.32 -17.35 11.56
N PRO A 127 19.61 -17.55 11.91
CA PRO A 127 20.16 -16.91 13.09
C PRO A 127 20.25 -15.40 12.90
N THR A 128 20.01 -14.63 13.96
CA THR A 128 20.24 -13.17 13.98
C THR A 128 21.45 -12.88 14.88
N PRO A 129 22.63 -12.63 14.28
CA PRO A 129 23.85 -12.39 15.04
C PRO A 129 23.68 -11.24 16.03
N ASN A 130 24.11 -11.45 17.27
CA ASN A 130 24.06 -10.49 18.38
C ASN A 130 22.64 -10.10 18.87
N GLU A 131 21.58 -10.68 18.30
CA GLU A 131 20.19 -10.45 18.73
C GLU A 131 19.42 -11.79 18.76
N PRO A 132 19.75 -12.71 19.70
CA PRO A 132 19.12 -14.04 19.76
C PRO A 132 17.60 -13.93 19.94
N GLY A 133 16.86 -14.81 19.26
CA GLY A 133 15.40 -14.85 19.30
C GLY A 133 14.69 -13.81 18.42
N LYS A 134 15.41 -12.84 17.85
CA LYS A 134 14.82 -11.82 16.96
C LYS A 134 14.87 -12.24 15.51
N LEU A 135 13.82 -11.93 14.76
CA LEU A 135 13.70 -12.12 13.32
C LEU A 135 14.49 -11.04 12.57
N ARG A 136 15.21 -11.47 11.54
CA ARG A 136 15.82 -10.52 10.58
C ARG A 136 14.72 -9.72 9.91
N THR A 137 14.81 -8.40 9.97
CA THR A 137 13.77 -7.50 9.46
C THR A 137 14.05 -7.09 8.02
N VAL A 138 13.08 -7.27 7.13
CA VAL A 138 13.10 -6.74 5.77
C VAL A 138 11.85 -5.92 5.51
N VAL A 139 12.00 -4.79 4.83
CA VAL A 139 10.87 -4.02 4.33
C VAL A 139 10.63 -4.40 2.88
N TRP A 140 9.46 -4.94 2.57
CA TRP A 140 9.01 -5.18 1.20
C TRP A 140 8.30 -3.94 0.66
N THR A 141 8.72 -3.48 -0.51
CA THR A 141 8.15 -2.31 -1.20
C THR A 141 7.55 -2.77 -2.52
N HIS A 142 6.24 -2.67 -2.64
CA HIS A 142 5.52 -3.18 -3.81
C HIS A 142 5.66 -2.27 -5.03
N GLY A 143 5.50 -2.84 -6.22
CA GLY A 143 5.37 -2.11 -7.47
C GLY A 143 3.99 -1.45 -7.64
N THR A 144 3.71 -0.91 -8.82
CA THR A 144 2.50 -0.14 -9.12
C THR A 144 1.21 -0.94 -8.89
N ALA A 145 0.53 -0.72 -7.76
CA ALA A 145 -0.74 -1.37 -7.43
C ALA A 145 -1.98 -0.63 -7.96
N GLY A 146 -1.81 0.63 -8.37
CA GLY A 146 -2.88 1.53 -8.81
C GLY A 146 -2.95 2.78 -7.94
N ARG A 147 -3.85 3.73 -8.27
CA ARG A 147 -3.82 5.09 -7.69
C ARG A 147 -4.81 5.35 -6.57
N SER A 148 -5.82 4.49 -6.43
CA SER A 148 -6.90 4.72 -5.48
C SER A 148 -6.55 4.13 -4.12
N ARG A 149 -7.33 4.51 -3.10
CA ARG A 149 -7.24 3.89 -1.77
C ARG A 149 -7.43 2.37 -1.85
N LEU A 150 -8.31 1.89 -2.72
CA LEU A 150 -8.62 0.46 -2.93
C LEU A 150 -7.40 -0.37 -3.33
N CYS A 151 -6.39 0.28 -3.93
CA CYS A 151 -5.17 -0.37 -4.41
C CYS A 151 -4.17 -0.72 -3.29
N SER A 152 -4.49 -0.47 -2.02
CA SER A 152 -3.62 -0.84 -0.90
C SER A 152 -3.34 -2.34 -0.88
N THR A 153 -2.09 -2.71 -0.64
CA THR A 153 -1.70 -4.12 -0.53
C THR A 153 -2.27 -4.78 0.72
N THR A 154 -2.51 -4.01 1.79
CA THR A 154 -3.24 -4.46 2.98
C THR A 154 -4.66 -4.93 2.66
N ASN A 155 -5.32 -4.35 1.64
CA ASN A 155 -6.67 -4.77 1.23
C ASN A 155 -6.67 -5.96 0.27
N ASN A 156 -5.51 -6.48 -0.15
CA ASN A 156 -5.45 -7.57 -1.12
C ASN A 156 -5.31 -8.94 -0.41
N LYS A 157 -6.10 -9.94 -0.83
CA LYS A 157 -6.09 -11.30 -0.26
C LYS A 157 -4.69 -11.94 -0.24
N GLY A 158 -3.90 -11.70 -1.28
CA GLY A 158 -2.52 -12.18 -1.43
C GLY A 158 -1.45 -11.14 -1.11
N LEU A 159 -1.82 -10.03 -0.45
CA LEU A 159 -0.93 -8.89 -0.19
C LEU A 159 -0.25 -8.37 -1.48
N TYR A 160 -0.99 -8.45 -2.59
CA TYR A 160 -0.64 -8.05 -3.96
C TYR A 160 0.46 -8.88 -4.66
N TYR A 161 1.64 -9.02 -4.07
CA TYR A 161 2.78 -9.73 -4.68
C TYR A 161 2.92 -11.20 -4.28
N ASP A 162 2.08 -11.72 -3.38
CA ASP A 162 2.00 -13.14 -3.03
C ASP A 162 3.37 -13.88 -2.97
N TRP A 163 3.50 -14.97 -3.72
CA TRP A 163 4.72 -15.77 -3.85
C TRP A 163 5.77 -15.13 -4.76
N LYS A 164 5.49 -14.02 -5.43
CA LYS A 164 6.50 -13.33 -6.25
C LYS A 164 7.57 -12.65 -5.39
N ALA A 165 7.27 -12.32 -4.13
CA ALA A 165 8.28 -11.82 -3.18
C ALA A 165 7.90 -11.97 -1.70
N PRO A 166 6.83 -11.34 -1.17
CA PRO A 166 6.66 -11.21 0.28
C PRO A 166 6.49 -12.55 1.01
N PHE A 167 5.81 -13.53 0.40
CA PHE A 167 5.67 -14.85 1.01
C PHE A 167 6.99 -15.63 1.01
N ILE A 168 7.79 -15.54 -0.06
CA ILE A 168 9.12 -16.17 -0.11
C ILE A 168 10.02 -15.59 0.98
N LEU A 169 10.00 -14.27 1.18
CA LEU A 169 10.79 -13.62 2.24
C LEU A 169 10.34 -14.09 3.62
N ALA A 170 9.04 -14.10 3.89
CA ALA A 170 8.52 -14.53 5.19
C ALA A 170 8.83 -16.01 5.48
N GLU A 171 8.55 -16.91 4.53
CA GLU A 171 8.83 -18.35 4.64
C GLU A 171 10.34 -18.66 4.76
N SER A 172 11.19 -17.77 4.24
CA SER A 172 12.64 -17.87 4.43
C SER A 172 13.10 -17.48 5.84
N GLY A 173 12.21 -17.05 6.73
CA GLY A 173 12.51 -16.73 8.12
C GLY A 173 12.70 -15.24 8.43
N TYR A 174 12.33 -14.34 7.52
CA TYR A 174 12.38 -12.89 7.75
C TYR A 174 11.07 -12.36 8.33
N ALA A 175 11.15 -11.38 9.22
CA ALA A 175 10.00 -10.51 9.51
C ALA A 175 9.86 -9.52 8.35
N VAL A 176 8.73 -9.60 7.64
CA VAL A 176 8.46 -8.74 6.48
C VAL A 176 7.51 -7.64 6.89
N ILE A 177 7.95 -6.39 6.79
CA ILE A 177 7.13 -5.19 6.96
C ILE A 177 6.85 -4.62 5.57
N ALA A 178 5.63 -4.23 5.26
CA ALA A 178 5.29 -3.66 3.95
C ALA A 178 4.36 -2.47 4.11
N PRO A 179 4.80 -1.24 3.80
CA PRO A 179 3.92 -0.09 3.69
C PRO A 179 3.07 -0.18 2.42
N ASP A 180 1.85 0.35 2.48
CA ASP A 180 1.00 0.54 1.29
C ASP A 180 1.38 1.79 0.48
N TYR A 181 2.25 2.65 1.01
CA TYR A 181 2.43 4.07 0.60
C TYR A 181 1.25 4.97 0.96
N ALA A 182 1.55 6.20 1.39
CA ALA A 182 0.54 7.17 1.80
C ALA A 182 -0.44 7.48 0.65
N GLY A 183 -1.74 7.45 0.95
CA GLY A 183 -2.83 7.62 -0.02
C GLY A 183 -3.30 6.32 -0.67
N GLN A 184 -2.56 5.22 -0.52
CA GLN A 184 -3.09 3.87 -0.72
C GLN A 184 -3.55 3.36 0.65
N GLY A 185 -4.80 2.93 0.75
CA GLY A 185 -5.42 2.52 2.02
C GLY A 185 -5.88 3.70 2.87
N SER A 186 -4.93 4.53 3.25
CA SER A 186 -5.15 5.78 3.99
C SER A 186 -5.87 6.84 3.15
N ASP A 187 -6.69 7.67 3.82
CA ASP A 187 -7.33 8.83 3.21
C ASP A 187 -6.55 10.11 3.56
N ILE A 188 -5.98 10.76 2.55
CA ILE A 188 -5.15 11.97 2.69
C ILE A 188 -5.52 13.01 1.63
N PRO A 189 -5.47 14.33 1.93
CA PRO A 189 -5.95 15.37 1.04
C PRO A 189 -5.34 15.38 -0.37
N GLN A 190 -4.07 15.00 -0.49
CA GLN A 190 -3.32 14.96 -1.75
C GLN A 190 -3.50 13.65 -2.55
N GLY A 191 -4.17 12.65 -1.97
CA GLY A 191 -4.23 11.30 -2.53
C GLY A 191 -2.86 10.62 -2.67
N PHE A 192 -2.82 9.49 -3.38
CA PHE A 192 -1.58 8.76 -3.64
C PHE A 192 -0.69 9.46 -4.67
N MET A 193 0.57 9.66 -4.29
CA MET A 193 1.61 10.30 -5.10
C MET A 193 2.49 9.25 -5.80
N TYR A 194 2.06 8.83 -6.99
CA TYR A 194 2.75 7.81 -7.79
C TYR A 194 4.22 8.16 -8.08
N GLU A 195 5.10 7.17 -7.90
CA GLU A 195 6.56 7.26 -8.11
C GLU A 195 7.23 8.40 -7.32
N SER A 196 6.61 8.82 -6.20
CA SER A 196 7.18 9.81 -5.29
C SER A 196 8.17 9.16 -4.33
N GLY A 197 9.31 8.74 -4.87
CA GLY A 197 10.32 8.01 -4.11
C GLY A 197 10.80 8.73 -2.84
N PHE A 198 10.77 10.07 -2.79
CA PHE A 198 11.07 10.78 -1.53
C PHE A 198 10.04 10.46 -0.45
N LEU A 199 8.74 10.52 -0.76
CA LEU A 199 7.66 10.24 0.20
C LEU A 199 7.62 8.75 0.58
N HIS A 200 7.74 7.85 -0.41
CA HIS A 200 7.74 6.41 -0.18
C HIS A 200 8.83 5.94 0.80
N VAL A 201 9.96 6.65 0.85
CA VAL A 201 11.03 6.36 1.83
C VAL A 201 10.64 6.74 3.26
N ALA A 202 9.88 7.82 3.46
CA ALA A 202 9.33 8.13 4.77
C ALA A 202 8.39 7.00 5.21
N ASP A 203 7.54 6.54 4.31
CA ASP A 203 6.60 5.45 4.57
C ASP A 203 7.34 4.17 4.98
N VAL A 204 8.42 3.82 4.28
CA VAL A 204 9.31 2.69 4.63
C VAL A 204 9.91 2.85 6.02
N ALA A 205 10.57 3.97 6.31
CA ALA A 205 11.28 4.15 7.58
C ALA A 205 10.31 4.23 8.77
N TYR A 206 9.20 4.98 8.63
CA TYR A 206 8.22 5.11 9.70
C TYR A 206 7.39 3.84 9.90
N ALA A 207 7.18 3.01 8.87
CA ALA A 207 6.59 1.67 9.05
C ALA A 207 7.46 0.78 9.93
N VAL A 208 8.79 0.83 9.78
CA VAL A 208 9.74 0.09 10.65
C VAL A 208 9.69 0.62 12.08
N ILE A 209 9.72 1.94 12.25
CA ILE A 209 9.63 2.59 13.57
C ILE A 209 8.33 2.19 14.27
N ALA A 210 7.21 2.29 13.56
CA ALA A 210 5.88 1.99 14.08
C ALA A 210 5.76 0.50 14.45
N SER A 211 6.18 -0.41 13.54
CA SER A 211 6.16 -1.85 13.80
C SER A 211 6.97 -2.24 15.03
N ARG A 212 8.13 -1.61 15.25
CA ARG A 212 8.97 -1.88 16.42
C ARG A 212 8.40 -1.38 17.74
N LYS A 213 7.47 -0.42 17.73
CA LYS A 213 6.76 -0.03 18.97
C LYS A 213 5.90 -1.17 19.52
N VAL A 214 5.42 -2.06 18.65
CA VAL A 214 4.57 -3.20 19.04
C VAL A 214 5.35 -4.52 19.05
N LEU A 215 6.15 -4.76 18.02
CA LEU A 215 6.88 -6.01 17.78
C LEU A 215 8.38 -5.92 18.10
N GLY A 216 8.84 -4.86 18.78
CA GLY A 216 10.26 -4.63 19.08
C GLY A 216 11.03 -5.82 19.68
N PRO A 217 10.44 -6.62 20.59
CA PRO A 217 11.09 -7.83 21.10
C PRO A 217 11.36 -8.90 20.02
N LEU A 218 10.59 -8.90 18.93
CA LEU A 218 10.69 -9.89 17.84
C LEU A 218 11.52 -9.41 16.66
N LEU A 219 11.73 -8.10 16.49
CA LEU A 219 12.37 -7.52 15.29
C LEU A 219 13.82 -7.13 15.55
N SER A 220 14.74 -7.58 14.70
CA SER A 220 16.15 -7.16 14.72
C SER A 220 16.29 -5.65 14.57
N ASN A 221 17.33 -5.06 15.18
CA ASN A 221 17.67 -3.65 14.98
C ASN A 221 18.19 -3.38 13.57
N LYS A 222 18.91 -4.34 12.99
CA LYS A 222 19.31 -4.30 11.57
C LYS A 222 18.10 -4.53 10.67
N TRP A 223 18.02 -3.79 9.57
CA TRP A 223 16.97 -3.95 8.58
C TRP A 223 17.45 -3.59 7.17
N ALA A 224 16.86 -4.24 6.17
CA ALA A 224 17.10 -3.98 4.75
C ALA A 224 15.77 -3.69 4.03
N VAL A 225 15.83 -3.10 2.84
CA VAL A 225 14.66 -2.90 1.98
C VAL A 225 14.80 -3.73 0.69
N PHE A 226 13.71 -4.32 0.22
CA PHE A 226 13.64 -4.97 -1.08
C PHE A 226 12.36 -4.50 -1.79
N GLY A 227 12.46 -4.13 -3.07
CA GLY A 227 11.28 -3.84 -3.87
C GLY A 227 11.43 -4.13 -5.34
N HIS A 228 10.28 -4.12 -6.02
CA HIS A 228 10.15 -4.35 -7.47
C HIS A 228 9.43 -3.19 -8.18
N SER A 229 9.84 -2.83 -9.40
CA SER A 229 9.19 -1.79 -10.21
C SER A 229 9.18 -0.41 -9.52
N GLU A 230 8.01 0.18 -9.25
CA GLU A 230 7.88 1.35 -8.38
C GLU A 230 8.51 1.11 -6.99
N GLY A 231 8.29 -0.06 -6.40
CA GLY A 231 8.96 -0.44 -5.15
C GLY A 231 10.46 -0.66 -5.31
N GLY A 232 10.92 -1.06 -6.50
CA GLY A 232 12.34 -1.10 -6.81
C GLY A 232 12.96 0.29 -6.79
N MET A 233 12.24 1.28 -7.33
CA MET A 233 12.59 2.69 -7.17
C MET A 233 12.56 3.09 -5.70
N THR A 234 11.53 2.72 -4.92
CA THR A 234 11.48 3.02 -3.48
C THR A 234 12.69 2.43 -2.73
N ALA A 235 13.07 1.19 -3.01
CA ALA A 235 14.24 0.54 -2.41
C ALA A 235 15.53 1.30 -2.75
N TRP A 236 15.70 1.71 -4.01
CA TRP A 236 16.83 2.54 -4.44
C TRP A 236 16.84 3.91 -3.74
N ARG A 237 15.71 4.62 -3.75
CA ARG A 237 15.58 5.94 -3.12
C ARG A 237 15.72 5.88 -1.60
N THR A 238 15.44 4.74 -0.97
CA THR A 238 15.70 4.53 0.46
C THR A 238 17.19 4.57 0.75
N VAL A 239 18.00 3.90 -0.08
CA VAL A 239 19.46 3.94 0.04
C VAL A 239 19.98 5.37 -0.16
N GLU A 240 19.49 6.07 -1.18
CA GLU A 240 19.89 7.46 -1.45
C GLU A 240 19.49 8.41 -0.31
N ARG A 241 18.20 8.46 0.05
CA ARG A 241 17.69 9.43 1.03
C ARG A 241 18.31 9.19 2.39
N LEU A 242 18.40 7.94 2.89
CA LEU A 242 18.99 7.67 4.20
C LEU A 242 20.50 7.97 4.28
N SER A 243 21.17 8.13 3.13
CA SER A 243 22.58 8.56 3.07
C SER A 243 22.76 10.08 3.09
N LEU A 244 21.67 10.85 2.96
CA LEU A 244 21.71 12.31 3.06
C LEU A 244 21.86 12.77 4.52
N SER A 245 22.48 13.93 4.71
CA SER A 245 22.45 14.62 6.01
C SER A 245 21.04 15.06 6.39
N GLY A 246 20.76 15.23 7.69
CA GLY A 246 19.47 15.73 8.17
C GLY A 246 18.34 14.70 8.19
N GLN A 247 18.65 13.40 8.02
CA GLN A 247 17.66 12.31 8.07
C GLN A 247 17.59 11.61 9.44
N GLU A 248 17.98 12.27 10.52
CA GLU A 248 18.04 11.68 11.87
C GLU A 248 16.68 11.13 12.32
N ARG A 249 15.57 11.73 11.85
CA ARG A 249 14.21 11.24 12.10
C ARG A 249 13.96 9.87 11.49
N LEU A 250 14.37 9.65 10.24
CA LEU A 250 14.19 8.37 9.55
C LEU A 250 15.16 7.31 10.07
N LEU A 251 16.38 7.70 10.43
CA LEU A 251 17.41 6.80 10.97
C LEU A 251 17.03 6.21 12.34
N LYS A 252 15.99 6.72 13.01
CA LYS A 252 15.36 6.05 14.17
C LYS A 252 14.75 4.70 13.83
N ALA A 253 14.59 4.38 12.55
CA ALA A 253 14.26 3.05 12.05
C ALA A 253 15.37 2.01 12.32
N GLY A 254 16.44 2.34 13.05
CA GLY A 254 17.51 1.44 13.43
C GLY A 254 18.58 1.31 12.35
N GLN A 255 19.42 0.28 12.45
CA GLN A 255 20.58 0.13 11.57
C GLN A 255 20.16 -0.34 10.17
N PHE A 256 20.08 0.60 9.22
CA PHE A 256 19.87 0.26 7.81
C PHE A 256 21.13 -0.39 7.23
N ILE A 257 21.00 -1.57 6.62
CA ILE A 257 22.14 -2.33 6.08
C ILE A 257 22.19 -2.37 4.55
N GLY A 258 21.18 -1.86 3.86
CA GLY A 258 21.16 -1.78 2.39
C GLY A 258 19.79 -2.06 1.76
N GLY A 259 19.75 -1.95 0.43
CA GLY A 259 18.55 -2.14 -0.36
C GLY A 259 18.78 -3.02 -1.59
N VAL A 260 17.78 -3.82 -1.96
CA VAL A 260 17.72 -4.57 -3.22
C VAL A 260 16.65 -3.92 -4.11
N ALA A 261 17.05 -3.42 -5.27
CA ALA A 261 16.15 -2.76 -6.22
C ALA A 261 15.98 -3.64 -7.46
N ALA A 262 14.85 -4.34 -7.57
CA ALA A 262 14.52 -5.15 -8.75
C ALA A 262 13.73 -4.32 -9.77
N ALA A 263 14.21 -4.26 -11.01
CA ALA A 263 13.58 -3.52 -12.11
C ALA A 263 13.12 -2.09 -11.73
N PRO A 264 13.98 -1.23 -11.14
CA PRO A 264 13.55 0.02 -10.53
C PRO A 264 13.09 1.07 -11.55
N ALA A 265 11.92 1.68 -11.32
CA ALA A 265 11.39 2.79 -12.11
C ALA A 265 12.08 4.13 -11.77
N LEU A 266 13.36 4.30 -12.14
CA LEU A 266 14.16 5.46 -11.67
C LEU A 266 13.85 6.79 -12.39
N ARG A 267 13.57 6.75 -13.70
CA ARG A 267 13.28 7.94 -14.53
C ARG A 267 12.14 7.72 -15.53
N PRO A 268 10.99 7.20 -15.12
CA PRO A 268 9.87 6.81 -15.99
C PRO A 268 9.37 7.98 -16.84
N GLN A 269 9.26 9.18 -16.25
CA GLN A 269 8.91 10.41 -16.97
C GLN A 269 9.79 10.71 -18.19
N ARG A 270 11.07 10.29 -18.14
CA ARG A 270 12.03 10.49 -19.23
C ARG A 270 12.11 9.26 -20.13
N LEU A 271 12.18 8.07 -19.54
CA LEU A 271 12.45 6.83 -20.27
C LEU A 271 11.26 6.36 -21.10
N ILE A 272 10.04 6.54 -20.62
CA ILE A 272 8.83 6.10 -21.31
C ILE A 272 8.64 6.87 -22.63
N PRO A 273 8.63 8.22 -22.65
CA PRO A 273 8.55 8.94 -23.92
C PRO A 273 9.73 8.61 -24.85
N LEU A 274 10.95 8.50 -24.34
CA LEU A 274 12.11 8.12 -25.15
C LEU A 274 11.97 6.73 -25.78
N SER A 275 11.43 5.75 -25.03
CA SER A 275 11.21 4.40 -25.56
C SER A 275 10.25 4.42 -26.75
N TRP A 276 9.19 5.22 -26.67
CA TRP A 276 8.22 5.36 -27.74
C TRP A 276 8.77 6.09 -28.96
N GLU A 277 9.60 7.11 -28.74
CA GLU A 277 10.34 7.79 -29.81
C GLU A 277 11.25 6.79 -30.55
N GLN A 278 11.98 5.95 -29.81
CA GLN A 278 12.90 4.97 -30.38
C GLN A 278 12.19 3.83 -31.12
N THR A 279 11.11 3.30 -30.56
CA THR A 279 10.37 2.18 -31.17
C THR A 279 9.39 2.63 -32.26
N LYS A 280 9.13 3.94 -32.38
CA LYS A 280 8.07 4.51 -33.24
C LYS A 280 6.68 3.95 -32.92
N THR A 281 6.46 3.39 -31.74
CA THR A 281 5.17 2.79 -31.32
C THR A 281 4.30 3.73 -30.49
N GLY A 282 4.72 4.99 -30.30
CA GLY A 282 4.07 5.98 -29.41
C GLY A 282 2.74 6.60 -29.87
N GLY A 283 2.12 6.11 -30.95
CA GLY A 283 0.92 6.72 -31.54
C GLY A 283 -0.43 6.22 -31.00
N GLY A 284 -0.45 5.28 -30.07
CA GLY A 284 -1.68 4.58 -29.65
C GLY A 284 -2.40 5.18 -28.43
N PRO A 285 -3.66 4.75 -28.15
CA PRO A 285 -4.49 5.22 -27.02
C PRO A 285 -3.82 5.07 -25.65
N PHE A 286 -2.91 4.09 -25.50
CA PHE A 286 -2.04 3.93 -24.33
C PHE A 286 -1.27 5.21 -23.98
N ARG A 287 -0.85 6.03 -24.95
CA ARG A 287 -0.15 7.30 -24.67
C ARG A 287 -1.02 8.28 -23.90
N SER A 288 -2.29 8.46 -24.30
CA SER A 288 -3.19 9.45 -23.69
C SER A 288 -3.60 9.05 -22.26
N THR A 289 -3.93 7.78 -22.04
CA THR A 289 -4.35 7.27 -20.74
C THR A 289 -3.15 7.16 -19.78
N PHE A 290 -2.01 6.62 -20.25
CA PHE A 290 -0.81 6.46 -19.43
C PHE A 290 -0.22 7.83 -19.00
N PHE A 291 -0.10 8.81 -19.91
CA PHE A 291 0.45 10.13 -19.55
C PHE A 291 -0.51 10.95 -18.68
N ASN A 292 -1.80 11.00 -19.01
CA ASN A 292 -2.74 11.85 -18.27
C ASN A 292 -3.02 11.30 -16.85
N LEU A 293 -3.07 9.98 -16.67
CA LEU A 293 -3.36 9.38 -15.36
C LEU A 293 -2.12 9.17 -14.47
N LEU A 294 -0.92 8.96 -15.02
CA LEU A 294 0.28 8.69 -14.20
C LEU A 294 1.09 9.94 -13.87
N LEU A 295 1.22 10.90 -14.79
CA LEU A 295 2.14 12.03 -14.64
C LEU A 295 1.53 13.26 -13.95
N ALA A 296 0.19 13.37 -13.86
CA ALA A 296 -0.48 14.53 -13.29
C ALA A 296 -0.22 14.76 -11.78
N SER A 297 0.30 13.76 -11.06
CA SER A 297 0.57 13.82 -9.61
C SER A 297 2.06 13.80 -9.24
N SER A 298 2.93 13.62 -10.22
CA SER A 298 4.35 13.47 -9.93
C SER A 298 4.92 14.87 -9.76
N PRO A 299 5.56 15.21 -8.62
CA PRO A 299 6.24 16.49 -8.49
C PRO A 299 7.23 16.62 -9.65
N ARG A 300 7.33 17.81 -10.26
CA ARG A 300 8.37 18.04 -11.27
C ARG A 300 9.71 17.66 -10.64
N ALA A 301 10.35 16.66 -11.23
CA ALA A 301 11.72 16.33 -10.89
C ALA A 301 12.60 17.43 -11.50
N ASP A 302 12.94 18.43 -10.70
CA ASP A 302 14.10 19.28 -10.95
C ASP A 302 15.37 18.50 -10.57
#